data_AF-A0AAU4IHV6-F1
#
_entry.id   AF-A0AAU4IHV6-F1
#
_cell.length_a   1.000
_cell.length_b   1.000
_cell.length_c   1.000
_cell.angle_alpha   90.00
_cell.angle_beta   90.00
_cell.angle_gamma   90.00
#
_symmetry.space_group_name_H-M   'P 1'
#
loop_
_entity.id
_entity.type
_entity.pdbx_description
1 polymer ?
#
loop_
_entity_poly.entity_id
_entity_poly.type
_entity_poly.pdbx_seq_one_letter_code
_entity_poly.pdbx_strand_id
1 'polypeptide(L)'
;MNLDDPSARRWQRLPTTWQRMVDLGDGSEPMSQGVLALIEAAGEQPELRRLYPYTSHFTLWFSASAGHPFAVTAPAVEPLPNGRFRVRGPRQTTILGETDTARAAIALVVSHLPAE
;
A
#
# COMPACT_ATOMS: atom_id res chain seq x y z
N MET A 1 -12.69 -10.70 13.83
CA MET A 1 -12.18 -10.68 12.44
C MET A 1 -12.36 -12.09 11.89
N ASN A 2 -13.22 -12.28 10.88
CA ASN A 2 -13.57 -13.60 10.38
C ASN A 2 -12.41 -14.14 9.51
N LEU A 3 -11.92 -15.34 9.80
CA LEU A 3 -10.73 -15.92 9.14
C LEU A 3 -10.95 -16.32 7.66
N ASP A 4 -12.18 -16.15 7.16
CA ASP A 4 -12.55 -16.36 5.75
C ASP A 4 -12.54 -15.07 4.92
N ASP A 5 -12.26 -13.91 5.53
CA ASP A 5 -12.15 -12.65 4.81
C ASP A 5 -10.90 -12.62 3.89
N PRO A 6 -11.05 -12.44 2.57
CA PRO A 6 -9.93 -12.45 1.63
C PRO A 6 -8.95 -11.29 1.89
N SER A 7 -9.42 -10.15 2.40
CA SER A 7 -8.57 -9.01 2.76
C SER A 7 -7.69 -9.34 3.96
N ALA A 8 -8.24 -9.95 5.00
CA ALA A 8 -7.50 -10.42 6.17
C ALA A 8 -6.38 -11.40 5.80
N ARG A 9 -6.68 -12.39 4.96
CA ARG A 9 -5.68 -13.34 4.45
C ARG A 9 -4.59 -12.66 3.62
N ARG A 10 -4.98 -11.63 2.84
CA ARG A 10 -4.03 -10.86 2.04
C ARG A 10 -3.08 -10.06 2.91
N TRP A 11 -3.58 -9.38 3.94
CA TRP A 11 -2.76 -8.63 4.91
C TRP A 11 -1.74 -9.51 5.64
N GLN A 12 -2.04 -10.78 5.89
CA GLN A 12 -1.08 -11.72 6.51
C GLN A 12 0.04 -12.17 5.55
N ARG A 13 -0.26 -12.27 4.25
CA ARG A 13 0.67 -12.82 3.25
C ARG A 13 1.52 -11.74 2.57
N LEU A 14 0.95 -10.55 2.39
CA LEU A 14 1.57 -9.50 1.59
C LEU A 14 2.92 -9.02 2.15
N PRO A 15 3.10 -8.78 3.47
CA PRO A 15 4.42 -8.43 4.02
C PRO A 15 5.46 -9.52 3.77
N THR A 16 5.11 -10.78 4.03
CA THR A 16 6.02 -11.94 3.82
C THR A 16 6.46 -12.09 2.37
N THR A 17 5.56 -11.84 1.40
CA THR A 17 5.91 -11.85 -0.02
C THR A 17 6.93 -10.77 -0.36
N TRP A 18 6.76 -9.56 0.16
CA TRP A 18 7.67 -8.44 -0.10
C TRP A 18 8.99 -8.55 0.65
N GLN A 19 8.99 -9.10 1.87
CA GLN A 19 10.23 -9.43 2.58
C GLN A 19 11.12 -10.36 1.72
N ARG A 20 10.53 -11.39 1.09
CA ARG A 20 11.29 -12.26 0.19
C ARG A 20 11.83 -11.52 -1.04
N MET A 21 11.10 -10.55 -1.59
CA MET A 21 11.59 -9.75 -2.72
C MET A 21 12.79 -8.90 -2.31
N VAL A 22 12.72 -8.29 -1.13
CA VAL A 22 13.83 -7.55 -0.51
C VAL A 22 15.05 -8.46 -0.33
N ASP A 23 14.86 -9.65 0.26
CA ASP A 23 15.95 -10.60 0.51
C ASP A 23 16.62 -11.10 -0.79
N LEU A 24 15.85 -11.27 -1.87
CA LEU A 24 16.35 -11.67 -3.18
C LEU A 24 17.12 -10.55 -3.89
N GLY A 25 16.74 -9.29 -3.67
CA GLY A 25 17.36 -8.10 -4.26
C GLY A 25 18.47 -7.51 -3.42
N ASP A 26 19.23 -8.35 -2.69
CA ASP A 26 20.32 -8.03 -1.74
C ASP A 26 19.98 -7.09 -0.56
N GLY A 27 18.70 -6.70 -0.44
CA GLY A 27 18.21 -5.82 0.61
C GLY A 27 18.50 -4.33 0.40
N SER A 28 19.30 -3.94 -0.60
CA SER A 28 19.69 -2.54 -0.81
C SER A 28 18.76 -1.78 -1.76
N GLU A 29 17.88 -2.47 -2.49
CA GLU A 29 16.99 -1.83 -3.45
C GLU A 29 15.95 -0.94 -2.73
N PRO A 30 16.01 0.39 -2.90
CA PRO A 30 15.17 1.32 -2.13
C PRO A 30 13.68 1.18 -2.45
N MET A 31 13.36 0.72 -3.66
CA MET A 31 11.98 0.52 -4.09
C MET A 31 11.36 -0.66 -3.35
N SER A 32 11.99 -1.85 -3.37
CA SER A 32 11.50 -3.03 -2.63
C SER A 32 11.37 -2.80 -1.13
N GLN A 33 12.37 -2.15 -0.51
CA GLN A 33 12.31 -1.76 0.91
C GLN A 33 11.17 -0.77 1.17
N GLY A 34 11.02 0.21 0.29
CA GLY A 34 9.94 1.20 0.38
C GLY A 34 8.55 0.55 0.31
N VAL A 35 8.36 -0.45 -0.55
CA VAL A 35 7.07 -1.16 -0.62
C VAL A 35 6.78 -1.94 0.65
N LEU A 36 7.78 -2.65 1.19
CA LEU A 36 7.62 -3.36 2.46
C LEU A 36 7.22 -2.39 3.59
N ALA A 37 7.93 -1.26 3.71
CA ALA A 37 7.62 -0.23 4.71
C ALA A 37 6.20 0.35 4.55
N LEU A 38 5.73 0.54 3.31
CA LEU A 38 4.36 0.97 3.04
C LEU A 38 3.33 -0.06 3.47
N ILE A 39 3.57 -1.35 3.20
CA ILE A 39 2.67 -2.44 3.59
C ILE A 39 2.56 -2.52 5.11
N GLU A 40 3.69 -2.46 5.82
CA GLU A 40 3.70 -2.50 7.29
C GLU A 40 2.95 -1.30 7.88
N ALA A 41 3.27 -0.08 7.44
CA ALA A 41 2.61 1.14 7.90
C ALA A 41 1.10 1.14 7.60
N ALA A 42 0.69 0.62 6.44
CA ALA A 42 -0.72 0.49 6.08
C ALA A 42 -1.44 -0.59 6.91
N GLY A 43 -0.76 -1.68 7.26
CA GLY A 43 -1.28 -2.73 8.11
C GLY A 43 -1.59 -2.27 9.54
N GLU A 44 -0.93 -1.20 10.01
CA GLU A 44 -1.23 -0.58 11.30
C GLU A 44 -2.54 0.23 11.29
N GLN A 45 -3.02 0.68 10.12
CA GLN A 45 -4.21 1.52 10.00
C GLN A 45 -5.50 0.67 9.95
N PRO A 46 -6.40 0.76 10.93
CA PRO A 46 -7.67 0.02 10.93
C PRO A 46 -8.55 0.27 9.70
N GLU A 47 -8.55 1.49 9.17
CA GLU A 47 -9.33 1.92 8.02
C GLU A 47 -8.87 1.21 6.74
N LEU A 48 -7.56 1.10 6.54
CA LEU A 48 -6.98 0.42 5.38
C LEU A 48 -7.07 -1.10 5.50
N ARG A 49 -7.05 -1.65 6.73
CA ARG A 49 -7.22 -3.09 6.95
C ARG A 49 -8.56 -3.64 6.47
N ARG A 50 -9.58 -2.79 6.34
CA ARG A 50 -10.89 -3.15 5.78
C ARG A 50 -10.85 -3.29 4.26
N LEU A 51 -9.87 -2.68 3.60
CA LEU A 51 -9.69 -2.73 2.16
C LEU A 51 -8.77 -3.90 1.78
N TYR A 52 -8.90 -4.36 0.54
CA TYR A 52 -8.03 -5.37 -0.05
C TYR A 52 -6.75 -4.71 -0.57
N PRO A 53 -5.56 -5.04 -0.02
CA PRO A 53 -4.31 -4.46 -0.46
C PRO A 53 -3.70 -5.27 -1.61
N TYR A 54 -3.17 -4.58 -2.61
CA TYR A 54 -2.39 -5.21 -3.66
C TYR A 54 -1.27 -4.29 -4.15
N THR A 55 -0.27 -4.89 -4.76
CA THR A 55 0.90 -4.17 -5.28
C THR A 55 1.04 -4.40 -6.77
N SER A 56 1.35 -3.34 -7.52
CA SER A 56 1.62 -3.36 -8.96
C SER A 56 2.70 -2.34 -9.27
N HIS A 57 3.78 -2.72 -9.97
CA HIS A 57 4.91 -1.84 -10.31
C HIS A 57 5.44 -1.03 -9.10
N PHE A 58 5.67 -1.70 -7.95
CA PHE A 58 6.05 -1.07 -6.68
C PHE A 58 5.03 -0.10 -6.07
N THR A 59 3.88 0.12 -6.69
CA THR A 59 2.80 0.92 -6.10
C THR A 59 1.93 0.03 -5.22
N LEU A 60 1.63 0.49 -4.01
CA LEU A 60 0.63 -0.08 -3.11
C LEU A 60 -0.75 0.55 -3.38
N TRP A 61 -1.74 -0.31 -3.53
CA TRP A 61 -3.10 0.01 -3.88
C TRP A 61 -4.09 -0.60 -2.89
N PHE A 62 -5.27 0.02 -2.77
CA PHE A 62 -6.36 -0.47 -1.96
C PHE A 62 -7.66 -0.53 -2.77
N SER A 63 -8.33 -1.67 -2.69
CA SER A 63 -9.61 -1.93 -3.37
C SER A 63 -10.68 -2.28 -2.35
N ALA A 64 -11.91 -1.82 -2.58
CA ALA A 64 -13.07 -2.23 -1.79
C ALA A 64 -13.51 -3.69 -2.09
N SER A 65 -13.06 -4.25 -3.21
CA SER A 65 -13.29 -5.65 -3.61
C SER A 65 -11.98 -6.44 -3.70
N ALA A 66 -11.99 -7.68 -3.23
CA ALA A 66 -10.87 -8.61 -3.37
C ALA A 66 -10.81 -9.32 -4.74
N GLY A 67 -11.86 -9.21 -5.56
CA GLY A 67 -11.98 -9.84 -6.88
C GLY A 67 -11.97 -8.84 -8.03
N HIS A 68 -11.62 -9.32 -9.23
CA HIS A 68 -11.68 -8.51 -10.45
C HIS A 68 -13.15 -8.28 -10.88
N PRO A 69 -13.54 -7.07 -11.29
CA PRO A 69 -12.72 -5.85 -11.38
C PRO A 69 -12.44 -5.22 -10.00
N PHE A 70 -11.21 -4.76 -9.79
CA PHE A 70 -10.84 -4.07 -8.56
C PHE A 70 -11.56 -2.72 -8.46
N ALA A 71 -12.24 -2.49 -7.34
CA ALA A 71 -12.92 -1.25 -7.03
C ALA A 71 -11.96 -0.33 -6.27
N VAL A 72 -11.04 0.30 -7.00
CA VAL A 72 -10.06 1.23 -6.42
C VAL A 72 -10.77 2.50 -5.98
N THR A 73 -10.86 2.71 -4.68
CA THR A 73 -11.53 3.84 -4.05
C THR A 73 -10.58 4.75 -3.28
N ALA A 74 -9.41 4.22 -2.88
CA ALA A 74 -8.42 4.95 -2.10
C ALA A 74 -7.27 5.49 -2.97
N PRO A 75 -6.55 6.51 -2.50
CA PRO A 75 -5.26 6.89 -3.05
C PRO A 75 -4.27 5.71 -3.08
N ALA A 76 -3.38 5.73 -4.07
CA ALA A 76 -2.28 4.77 -4.22
C ALA A 76 -0.96 5.43 -3.81
N VAL A 77 0.02 4.62 -3.40
CA VAL A 77 1.31 5.13 -2.92
C VAL A 77 2.46 4.32 -3.47
N GLU A 78 3.49 5.01 -3.98
CA GLU A 78 4.70 4.40 -4.55
C GLU A 78 5.96 4.94 -3.84
N PRO A 79 6.96 4.10 -3.55
CA PRO A 79 8.28 4.57 -3.20
C PRO A 79 8.97 5.19 -4.42
N LEU A 80 9.95 6.04 -4.17
CA LEU A 80 10.75 6.69 -5.19
C LEU A 80 12.23 6.26 -5.06
N PRO A 81 13.02 6.31 -6.14
CA PRO A 81 14.44 5.94 -6.09
C PRO A 81 15.29 6.74 -5.09
N ASN A 82 14.82 7.91 -4.68
CA ASN A 82 15.46 8.77 -3.68
C ASN A 82 15.04 8.47 -2.23
N GLY A 83 14.28 7.39 -2.00
CA GLY A 83 13.80 6.99 -0.66
C GLY A 83 12.55 7.71 -0.18
N ARG A 84 12.01 8.67 -0.94
CA ARG A 84 10.74 9.36 -0.63
C ARG A 84 9.55 8.54 -1.13
N PHE A 85 8.35 8.95 -0.76
CA PHE A 85 7.10 8.30 -1.13
C PHE A 85 6.18 9.29 -1.82
N ARG A 86 5.54 8.88 -2.91
CA ARG A 86 4.55 9.68 -3.63
C ARG A 86 3.17 9.09 -3.47
N VAL A 87 2.20 9.93 -3.11
CA VAL A 87 0.78 9.56 -3.04
C VAL A 87 0.04 10.13 -4.25
N ARG A 88 -0.71 9.28 -4.92
CA ARG A 88 -1.55 9.63 -6.07
C ARG A 88 -3.01 9.38 -5.77
N GLY A 89 -3.89 10.21 -6.32
CA GLY A 89 -5.34 9.98 -6.19
C GLY A 89 -5.78 8.65 -6.81
N PRO A 90 -7.01 8.16 -6.53
CA PRO A 90 -7.49 6.85 -6.97
C PRO A 90 -7.43 6.61 -8.49
N ARG A 91 -7.57 7.69 -9.29
CA ARG A 91 -7.48 7.65 -10.76
C ARG A 91 -6.05 7.81 -11.30
N GLN A 92 -5.06 7.98 -10.42
CA GLN A 92 -3.65 8.28 -10.72
C GLN A 92 -3.36 9.56 -11.52
N THR A 93 -4.38 10.36 -11.82
CA THR A 93 -4.25 11.60 -12.59
C THR A 93 -3.78 12.79 -11.75
N THR A 94 -3.78 12.66 -10.42
CA THR A 94 -3.39 13.72 -9.48
C THR A 94 -2.36 13.21 -8.49
N ILE A 95 -1.36 14.05 -8.19
CA ILE A 95 -0.43 13.85 -7.07
C ILE A 95 -1.02 14.57 -5.87
N LEU A 96 -1.24 13.84 -4.78
CA LEU A 96 -1.76 14.40 -3.53
C LEU A 96 -0.62 14.92 -2.64
N GLY A 97 0.57 14.34 -2.77
CA GLY A 97 1.76 14.81 -2.08
C GLY A 97 2.94 13.83 -2.19
N GLU A 98 4.09 14.29 -1.71
CA GLU A 98 5.27 13.47 -1.49
C GLU A 98 5.73 13.61 -0.05
N THR A 99 6.23 12.53 0.54
CA THR A 99 6.61 12.47 1.96
C THR A 99 7.92 11.72 2.12
N ASP A 100 8.63 11.98 3.22
CA ASP A 100 9.93 11.36 3.48
C ASP A 100 9.82 10.04 4.26
N THR A 101 8.61 9.64 4.68
CA THR A 101 8.40 8.40 5.43
C THR A 101 7.15 7.65 4.96
N ALA A 102 7.19 6.32 5.00
CA ALA A 102 6.05 5.48 4.65
C ALA A 102 4.82 5.81 5.53
N ARG A 103 5.04 6.04 6.83
CA ARG A 103 3.97 6.39 7.78
C ARG A 103 3.26 7.69 7.41
N ALA A 104 4.02 8.73 7.03
CA ALA A 104 3.43 10.00 6.57
C ALA A 104 2.67 9.83 5.25
N ALA A 105 3.20 9.03 4.31
CA ALA A 105 2.52 8.72 3.06
C ALA A 105 1.18 8.01 3.32
N ILE A 106 1.17 7.00 4.20
CA ILE A 106 -0.03 6.26 4.58
C ILE A 106 -1.03 7.15 5.32
N ALA A 107 -0.57 8.04 6.21
CA ALA A 107 -1.46 9.02 6.85
C ALA A 107 -2.15 9.92 5.80
N LEU A 108 -1.42 10.32 4.75
CA LEU A 108 -1.99 11.07 3.63
C LEU A 108 -2.97 10.24 2.80
N VAL A 109 -2.75 8.93 2.64
CA VAL A 109 -3.76 8.04 2.02
C VAL A 109 -5.04 8.03 2.86
N VAL A 110 -4.91 7.83 4.18
CA VAL A 110 -6.05 7.76 5.11
C VAL A 110 -6.84 9.07 5.12
N SER A 111 -6.17 10.23 5.14
CA SER A 111 -6.83 11.53 5.14
C SER A 111 -7.63 11.84 3.86
N HIS A 112 -7.39 11.08 2.78
CA HIS A 112 -8.04 11.22 1.49
C HIS A 112 -8.94 10.03 1.14
N LEU A 113 -9.23 9.15 2.10
CA LEU A 113 -10.27 8.13 1.91
C LEU A 113 -11.64 8.80 1.69
N PRO A 114 -12.52 8.21 0.85
CA PRO A 114 -13.88 8.71 0.72
C PRO A 114 -14.57 8.66 2.08
N ALA A 115 -15.32 9.73 2.41
CA ALA A 115 -16.23 9.69 3.54
C ALA A 115 -17.34 8.66 3.26
N GLU A 116 -17.73 7.89 4.28
CA GLU A 116 -18.86 6.96 4.23
C GLU A 116 -20.19 7.69 3.96
#